data_AF-A0A5Q0BH32-F1
#
_entry.id   AF-A0A5Q0BH32-F1
#
_cell.length_a   1.000
_cell.length_b   1.000
_cell.length_c   1.000
_cell.angle_alpha   90.00
_cell.angle_beta   90.00
_cell.angle_gamma   90.00
#
_symmetry.space_group_name_H-M   'P 1'
#
loop_
_entity.id
_entity.type
_entity.pdbx_description
1 polymer ?
#
loop_
_entity_poly.entity_id
_entity_poly.type
_entity_poly.pdbx_seq_one_letter_code
_entity_poly.pdbx_strand_id
1 'polypeptide(L)' 'MNKWISQYVADMDNLLPEVRSWRPLYQAEVVVENVEGETGRYRVGLKVGPHSNIGGSLYVFSGRYA' A
#
# COMPACT_ATOMS: atom_id res chain seq x y z
N MET A 1 -3.34 -9.60 -2.14
CA MET A 1 -2.52 -8.37 -2.07
C MET A 1 -2.60 -7.67 -0.71
N ASN A 2 -3.79 -7.37 -0.18
CA ASN A 2 -3.92 -6.70 1.13
C ASN A 2 -3.25 -7.44 2.30
N LYS A 3 -3.31 -8.78 2.33
CA LYS A 3 -2.59 -9.61 3.31
C LYS A 3 -1.07 -9.46 3.27
N TRP A 4 -0.51 -9.15 2.10
CA TRP A 4 0.92 -8.93 1.97
C TRP A 4 1.29 -7.55 2.52
N ILE A 5 0.60 -6.48 2.12
CA ILE A 5 0.99 -5.13 2.58
C ILE A 5 0.71 -4.89 4.07
N SER A 6 -0.28 -5.58 4.66
CA SER A 6 -0.64 -5.45 6.07
C SER A 6 0.49 -5.83 7.04
N GLN A 7 1.51 -6.56 6.57
CA GLN A 7 2.69 -6.86 7.38
C GLN A 7 3.53 -5.62 7.72
N TYR A 8 3.39 -4.54 6.92
CA TYR A 8 4.09 -3.28 7.10
C TYR A 8 3.25 -2.21 7.82
N VAL A 9 2.03 -2.57 8.26
CA VAL A 9 1.07 -1.67 8.91
C VAL A 9 1.10 -1.87 10.42
N ALA A 10 1.09 -0.78 11.19
CA ALA A 10 0.95 -0.74 12.64
C ALA A 10 0.11 0.47 13.08
N ASP A 11 -1.17 0.25 13.39
CA ASP A 11 -2.09 1.32 13.77
C ASP A 11 -2.13 1.53 15.30
N MET A 12 -1.02 2.03 15.86
CA MET A 12 -0.91 2.38 17.28
C MET A 12 -0.08 3.65 17.46
N ASP A 13 -0.48 4.52 18.39
CA ASP A 13 0.19 5.82 18.60
C ASP A 13 1.59 5.67 19.23
N ASN A 14 1.75 4.78 20.21
CA ASN A 14 3.00 4.61 20.97
C ASN A 14 3.81 3.37 20.53
N LEU A 15 4.14 3.30 19.24
CA LEU A 15 5.01 2.25 18.71
C LEU A 15 6.45 2.43 19.21
N LEU A 16 7.06 1.34 19.66
CA LEU A 16 8.50 1.29 19.92
C LEU A 16 9.28 1.67 18.64
N PRO A 17 10.41 2.39 18.74
CA PRO A 17 11.21 2.78 17.57
C PRO A 17 11.58 1.61 16.66
N GLU A 18 11.85 0.44 17.26
CA GLU A 18 12.13 -0.80 16.53
C GLU A 18 10.94 -1.22 15.66
N VAL A 19 9.72 -1.24 16.22
CA VAL A 19 8.50 -1.61 15.47
C VAL A 19 8.21 -0.61 14.35
N ARG A 20 8.45 0.70 14.56
CA ARG A 20 8.31 1.72 13.51
C ARG A 20 9.27 1.52 12.34
N SER A 21 10.46 0.99 12.59
CA SER A 21 11.42 0.67 11.53
C SER A 21 10.95 -0.50 10.66
N TRP A 22 10.26 -1.47 11.25
CA TRP A 22 9.73 -2.66 10.54
C TRP A 22 8.34 -2.42 9.93
N ARG A 23 7.54 -1.54 10.54
CA ARG A 23 6.15 -1.21 10.15
C ARG A 23 6.03 0.30 9.97
N PRO A 24 6.48 0.82 8.82
CA PRO A 24 6.53 2.26 8.61
C PRO A 24 5.16 2.90 8.30
N LEU A 25 4.12 2.09 8.07
CA LEU A 25 2.78 2.55 7.69
C LEU A 25 1.81 2.44 8.87
N TYR A 26 0.97 3.46 9.10
CA TYR A 26 -0.19 3.34 9.99
C TYR A 26 -1.41 2.79 9.25
N GLN A 27 -1.47 2.95 7.92
CA GLN A 27 -2.54 2.44 7.08
C GLN A 27 -2.02 2.06 5.69
N ALA A 28 -2.59 1.01 5.08
CA ALA A 28 -2.36 0.68 3.68
C ALA A 28 -3.58 -0.02 3.08
N GLU A 29 -3.90 0.30 1.82
CA GLU A 29 -4.97 -0.33 1.04
C GLU A 29 -4.52 -0.54 -0.40
N VAL A 30 -4.70 -1.76 -0.91
CA VAL A 30 -4.52 -2.08 -2.32
C VAL A 30 -5.87 -2.31 -2.97
N VAL A 31 -6.15 -1.51 -4.00
CA VAL A 31 -7.34 -1.62 -4.86
C VAL A 31 -6.90 -2.15 -6.21
N VAL A 32 -7.54 -3.24 -6.65
CA VAL A 32 -7.28 -3.84 -7.96
C VAL A 32 -8.54 -3.75 -8.79
N GLU A 33 -8.45 -3.08 -9.93
CA GLU A 33 -9.55 -2.88 -10.88
C GLU A 33 -9.21 -3.56 -12.20
N ASN A 34 -10.22 -4.15 -12.83
CA ASN A 34 -10.09 -4.66 -14.19
C ASN A 34 -10.19 -3.50 -15.18
N VAL A 35 -9.38 -3.51 -16.24
CA VAL A 35 -9.46 -2.52 -17.30
C VAL A 35 -10.35 -3.09 -18.41
N GLU A 36 -11.55 -2.52 -18.55
CA GLU A 36 -12.50 -2.96 -19.58
C GLU A 36 -11.88 -2.88 -20.98
N GLY A 37 -12.13 -3.92 -21.78
CA GLY A 37 -11.61 -4.04 -23.16
C GLY A 37 -10.19 -4.62 -23.27
N GLU A 38 -9.53 -4.93 -22.14
CA GLU A 38 -8.12 -5.27 -22.12
C GLU A 38 -7.85 -6.53 -21.26
N THR A 39 -8.20 -7.72 -21.79
CA THR A 39 -8.00 -9.01 -21.10
C THR A 39 -6.54 -9.15 -20.63
N GLY A 40 -6.36 -9.42 -19.33
CA GLY A 40 -5.04 -9.58 -18.70
C GLY A 40 -4.43 -8.29 -18.15
N ARG A 41 -5.11 -7.13 -18.28
CA ARG A 41 -4.68 -5.88 -17.66
C ARG A 41 -5.49 -5.55 -16.42
N TYR A 42 -4.78 -5.11 -15.38
CA TYR A 42 -5.35 -4.64 -14.14
C TYR A 42 -4.73 -3.30 -13.76
N ARG A 43 -5.56 -2.40 -13.25
CA ARG A 43 -5.10 -1.17 -12.61
C ARG A 43 -4.95 -1.45 -11.12
N VAL A 44 -3.78 -1.17 -10.57
CA VAL A 44 -3.52 -1.34 -9.14
C VAL A 44 -3.29 0.03 -8.51
N GLY A 45 -4.22 0.44 -7.66
CA GLY A 45 -4.10 1.61 -6.80
C GLY A 45 -3.55 1.21 -5.44
N LEU A 46 -2.52 1.92 -4.96
CA LEU A 46 -1.96 1.73 -3.63
C LEU A 46 -2.12 3.01 -2.81
N LYS A 47 -2.95 2.96 -1.77
CA LYS A 47 -3.07 4.03 -0.76
C LYS A 47 -2.23 3.66 0.45
N VAL A 48 -1.37 4.57 0.90
CA VAL A 48 -0.52 4.37 2.08
C VAL A 48 -0.52 5.60 2.98
N GLY A 49 -0.62 5.36 4.28
CA GLY A 49 -0.46 6.35 5.33
C GLY A 49 0.83 6.08 6.09
N PRO A 50 1.91 6.85 5.88
CA PRO A 50 3.18 6.69 6.61
C PRO A 50 3.12 7.33 8.00
N HIS A 51 3.82 6.76 8.99
CA HIS A 51 3.93 7.35 10.34
C HIS A 51 4.73 8.65 10.40
N SER A 52 5.70 8.82 9.50
CA SER A 52 6.51 10.03 9.43
C SER A 52 5.77 11.06 8.57
N ASN A 53 5.71 12.32 9.03
CA ASN A 53 5.06 13.47 8.35
C ASN A 53 5.71 13.88 7.00
N ILE A 54 6.37 12.97 6.29
CA ILE A 54 6.80 13.15 4.90
C ILE A 54 5.62 12.70 4.03
N GLY A 55 4.72 13.65 3.73
CA GLY A 55 3.69 13.64 2.67
C GLY A 55 3.13 12.28 2.23
N GLY A 56 1.89 11.98 2.62
CA GLY A 56 1.12 10.85 2.09
C GLY A 56 1.12 10.86 0.56
N SER A 57 1.78 9.87 -0.04
CA SER A 57 1.99 9.79 -1.48
C SER A 57 1.18 8.62 -2.04
N LEU A 58 0.29 8.91 -2.99
CA LEU A 58 -0.47 7.92 -3.74
C LEU A 58 0.36 7.48 -4.95
N TYR A 59 0.66 6.18 -5.04
CA TYR A 59 1.34 5.62 -6.22
C TYR A 59 0.40 4.63 -6.92
N VAL A 60 0.19 4.83 -8.22
CA VAL A 60 -0.61 3.94 -9.07
C VAL A 60 0.35 3.21 -9.99
N PHE A 61 0.40 1.89 -9.87
CA PHE A 61 1.22 1.05 -10.75
C PHE A 61 0.32 0.35 -11.77
N SER A 62 0.62 0.53 -13.06
CA SER A 62 0.00 -0.22 -14.16
C SER A 62 1.03 -1.18 -14.75
N GLY A 63 0.79 -2.49 -14.63
CA GLY A 63 1.68 -3.53 -15.16
C GLY A 63 0.99 -4.41 -16.19
N ARG A 64 1.74 -4.88 -17.19
CA ARG A 64 1.35 -5.93 -18.13
C ARG A 64 1.89 -7.26 -17.63
N TYR A 65 1.05 -8.28 -17.47
CA TYR A 65 1.51 -9.66 -17.34
C TYR A 65 1.36 -10.31 -18.71
N ALA A 66 2.49 -10.76 -19.29
CA ALA A 66 2.54 -11.54 -20.53
C ALA A 66 2.45 -13.03 -20.20
#